data_AF-A0A4Q0IFR9-F1
#
_entry.id   AF-A0A4Q0IFR9-F1
#
_cell.length_a   1.000
_cell.length_b   1.000
_cell.length_c   1.000
_cell.angle_alpha   90.00
_cell.angle_beta   90.00
_cell.angle_gamma   90.00
#
_symmetry.space_group_name_H-M   'P 1'
#
loop_
_entity.id
_entity.type
_entity.pdbx_description
1 polymer ?
#
loop_
_entity_poly.entity_id
_entity_poly.type
_entity_poly.pdbx_seq_one_letter_code
_entity_poly.pdbx_strand_id
1 'polypeptide(L)' 'MSKSSNFFGQPIYGQLIKSLDREKIVEISRKHGGEKYIKSFDVFTHLLTLLYAVVHRFAPLPEIETAIT' A
#
# COMPACT_ATOMS: atom_id res chain seq x y z
N MET A 1 -15.97 -20.35 -16.89
CA MET A 1 -15.83 -19.40 -15.75
C MET A 1 -16.03 -18.00 -16.28
N SER A 2 -17.13 -17.34 -15.90
CA SER A 2 -17.34 -15.93 -16.19
C SER A 2 -16.29 -15.13 -15.42
N LYS A 3 -15.23 -14.68 -16.11
CA LYS A 3 -14.21 -13.82 -15.51
C LYS A 3 -14.78 -12.41 -15.55
N SER A 4 -15.14 -11.85 -14.39
CA SER A 4 -15.54 -10.46 -14.32
C SER A 4 -14.40 -9.60 -14.91
N SER A 5 -14.72 -8.80 -15.93
CA SER A 5 -13.77 -7.98 -16.68
C SER A 5 -13.38 -6.69 -15.95
N ASN A 6 -13.88 -6.47 -14.73
CA ASN A 6 -13.64 -5.28 -13.93
C ASN A 6 -12.42 -5.43 -13.00
N PHE A 7 -11.30 -5.92 -13.55
CA PHE A 7 -10.02 -6.09 -12.84
C PHE A 7 -9.15 -4.81 -12.91
N PHE A 8 -9.78 -3.64 -12.84
CA PHE A 8 -9.04 -2.37 -12.89
C PHE A 8 -8.24 -2.20 -11.59
N GLY A 9 -6.95 -1.86 -11.69
CA GLY A 9 -6.07 -1.67 -10.55
C GLY A 9 -5.25 -2.89 -10.14
N GLN A 10 -5.79 -4.12 -10.17
CA GLN A 10 -5.07 -5.33 -9.73
C GLN A 10 -3.80 -5.66 -10.55
N PRO A 11 -3.82 -5.63 -11.91
CA PRO A 11 -2.62 -5.83 -12.70
C PRO A 11 -1.56 -4.74 -12.47
N ILE A 12 -2.00 -3.48 -12.29
CA ILE A 12 -1.12 -2.32 -12.04
C ILE A 12 -0.48 -2.45 -10.65
N TYR A 13 -1.26 -2.76 -9.63
CA TYR A 13 -0.79 -3.01 -8.27
C TYR A 13 0.25 -4.14 -8.23
N GLY A 14 0.00 -5.25 -8.94
CA GLY A 14 0.96 -6.34 -9.06
C GLY A 14 2.27 -5.95 -9.74
N GLN A 15 2.23 -5.08 -10.76
CA GLN A 15 3.45 -4.56 -11.41
C GLN A 15 4.22 -3.60 -10.49
N LEU A 16 3.52 -2.74 -9.75
CA LEU A 16 4.13 -1.82 -8.80
C LEU A 16 4.86 -2.58 -7.69
N ILE A 17 4.21 -3.59 -7.08
CA ILE A 17 4.86 -4.41 -6.04
C ILE A 17 6.13 -5.08 -6.56
N LYS A 18 6.10 -5.64 -7.78
CA LYS A 18 7.26 -6.28 -8.40
C LYS A 18 8.42 -5.32 -8.67
N SER A 19 8.14 -4.03 -8.78
CA SER A 19 9.15 -2.99 -9.01
C SER A 19 9.79 -2.48 -7.72
N LEU A 20 9.27 -2.87 -6.55
CA LEU A 20 9.78 -2.46 -5.25
C LEU A 20 10.78 -3.49 -4.70
N ASP A 21 11.97 -3.00 -4.34
CA ASP A 21 12.95 -3.80 -3.62
C ASP A 21 12.68 -3.76 -2.12
N ARG A 22 12.17 -4.86 -1.58
CA ARG A 22 11.83 -4.99 -0.16
C ARG A 22 13.04 -4.80 0.75
N GLU A 23 14.20 -5.38 0.41
CA GLU A 23 15.37 -5.35 1.27
C GLU A 23 15.90 -3.93 1.40
N LYS A 24 16.00 -3.22 0.28
CA LYS A 24 16.42 -1.82 0.24
C LYS A 24 15.48 -0.91 1.02
N ILE A 25 14.16 -1.12 0.93
CA ILE A 25 13.17 -0.33 1.68
C ILE A 25 13.31 -0.54 3.19
N VAL A 26 13.45 -1.80 3.62
CA VAL A 26 13.63 -2.14 5.04
C VAL A 26 14.95 -1.61 5.56
N GLU A 27 16.03 -1.67 4.78
CA GLU A 27 17.34 -1.11 5.14
C GLU A 27 17.24 0.40 5.37
N ILE A 28 16.60 1.14 4.46
CA ILE A 28 16.38 2.58 4.58
C ILE A 28 15.58 2.90 5.85
N SER A 29 14.50 2.15 6.13
CA SER A 29 13.69 2.35 7.33
C SER A 29 14.50 2.13 8.61
N ARG A 30 15.29 1.05 8.68
CA ARG A 30 16.17 0.76 9.82
C ARG A 30 17.20 1.86 10.05
N LYS A 31 17.82 2.37 8.98
CA LYS A 31 18.79 3.47 9.05
C LYS A 31 18.20 4.74 9.70
N HIS A 32 16.91 4.98 9.50
CA HIS A 32 16.20 6.12 10.08
C HIS A 32 15.45 5.78 11.39
N GLY A 33 15.65 4.58 11.94
CA GLY A 33 15.01 4.13 13.18
C GLY A 33 13.53 3.75 13.04
N GLY A 34 12.99 3.67 11.82
CA GLY A 34 11.58 3.36 11.56
C GLY A 34 11.14 1.98 12.07
N GLU A 35 12.06 1.01 12.10
CA GLU A 35 11.79 -0.35 12.58
C GLU A 35 12.05 -0.55 14.08
N LYS A 36 12.51 0.47 14.81
CA LYS A 36 13.01 0.31 16.19
C LYS A 36 11.96 -0.21 17.19
N TYR A 37 10.70 0.14 16.97
CA TYR A 37 9.57 -0.21 17.84
C TYR A 37 8.47 -1.00 17.14
N ILE A 38 8.73 -1.45 15.91
CA ILE A 38 7.76 -2.25 15.15
C ILE A 38 7.88 -3.71 15.60
N LYS A 39 6.77 -4.26 16.11
CA LYS A 39 6.66 -5.67 16.55
C LYS A 39 6.06 -6.57 15.47
N SER A 40 5.13 -6.02 14.71
CA SER A 40 4.47 -6.59 13.54
C SER A 40 4.13 -5.43 12.60
N PHE A 41 3.89 -5.71 11.32
CA PHE A 41 3.56 -4.69 10.31
C PHE A 41 4.74 -3.74 9.99
N ASP A 42 5.79 -4.32 9.39
CA ASP A 42 6.98 -3.59 8.95
C ASP A 42 6.69 -2.51 7.90
N VAL A 43 7.65 -1.61 7.66
CA VAL A 43 7.53 -0.52 6.68
C VAL A 43 7.09 -1.01 5.30
N PHE A 44 7.52 -2.19 4.88
CA PHE A 44 7.19 -2.70 3.56
C PHE A 44 5.73 -3.10 3.50
N THR A 45 5.25 -3.79 4.53
CA THR A 45 3.84 -4.14 4.69
C THR A 45 2.97 -2.89 4.77
N HIS A 46 3.40 -1.88 5.54
CA HIS A 46 2.72 -0.59 5.63
C HIS A 46 2.64 0.13 4.28
N LEU A 47 3.75 0.17 3.54
CA LEU A 47 3.82 0.75 2.20
C LEU A 47 2.87 0.05 1.22
N LEU A 48 2.82 -1.28 1.23
CA LEU A 48 1.89 -2.04 0.39
C LEU A 48 0.43 -1.72 0.73
N THR A 49 0.09 -1.60 2.02
CA THR A 49 -1.26 -1.22 2.46
C THR A 49 -1.65 0.17 1.96
N LEU A 50 -0.77 1.16 2.08
CA LEU A 50 -1.03 2.51 1.56
C LEU A 50 -1.15 2.53 0.03
N LEU A 51 -0.29 1.79 -0.66
CA LEU A 51 -0.34 1.69 -2.12
C LEU A 51 -1.65 1.05 -2.60
N TYR A 52 -2.11 0.00 -1.91
CA TYR A 52 -3.41 -0.61 -2.16
C TYR A 52 -4.54 0.40 -1.93
N ALA A 53 -4.48 1.16 -0.83
CA ALA A 53 -5.46 2.20 -0.53
C ALA A 53 -5.58 3.23 -1.67
N VAL A 54 -4.45 3.70 -2.19
CA VAL A 54 -4.37 4.69 -3.28
C VAL A 54 -4.90 4.12 -4.60
N VAL A 55 -4.45 2.93 -5.01
CA VAL A 55 -4.86 2.31 -6.28
C VAL A 55 -6.37 2.05 -6.33
N HIS A 56 -6.96 1.73 -5.18
CA HIS A 56 -8.39 1.49 -5.06
C HIS A 56 -9.20 2.74 -4.64
N ARG A 57 -8.57 3.92 -4.57
CA ARG A 57 -9.18 5.20 -4.16
C ARG A 57 -9.94 5.11 -2.84
N PHE A 58 -9.40 4.37 -1.87
CA PHE A 58 -9.87 4.45 -0.50
C PHE A 58 -9.45 5.82 0.05
N ALA A 59 -10.40 6.73 0.16
CA ALA A 59 -10.18 8.03 0.78
C ALA A 59 -10.04 7.86 2.31
N PRO A 60 -9.13 8.58 2.98
CA PRO A 60 -9.12 8.67 4.43
C PRO A 60 -10.51 9.09 4.95
N LEU A 61 -10.92 8.54 6.10
CA LEU A 61 -12.24 8.78 6.73
C LEU A 61 -12.68 10.27 6.71
N PRO A 62 -11.81 11.25 7.04
CA PRO A 62 -12.18 12.67 6.98
C PRO A 62 -12.58 13.15 5.57
N GLU A 63 -11.92 12.67 4.51
CA GLU A 63 -12.24 13.05 3.13
C GLU A 63 -13.59 12.47 2.68
N ILE A 64 -13.95 11.27 3.16
CA ILE A 64 -15.26 10.66 2.93
C ILE A 64 -16.36 11.44 3.64
N GLU A 65 -16.16 11.79 4.92
CA GLU A 65 -17.12 12.58 5.69
C GLU A 65 -17.40 13.95 5.05
N THR A 66 -16.35 14.63 4.54
CA THR A 66 -16.51 15.91 3.82
C THR A 66 -17.17 15.80 2.45
N ALA A 67 -17.14 14.64 1.80
CA ALA A 67 -17.71 14.44 0.46
C ALA A 67 -19.20 14.02 0.49
N ILE A 68 -19.71 13.58 1.64
CA ILE A 68 -21.11 13.16 1.85
C ILE A 68 -21.97 14.35 2.37
N THR A 69 -21.34 15.46 2.74
CA THR A 69 -22.00 16.71 3.17
C THR A 69 -22.07 17.71 2.02
#